data_AF-A0A920MVQ6-F1
#
_entry.id   AF-A0A920MVQ6-F1
#
_cell.length_a   1.000
_cell.length_b   1.000
_cell.length_c   1.000
_cell.angle_alpha   90.00
_cell.angle_beta   90.00
_cell.angle_gamma   90.00
#
_symmetry.space_group_name_H-M   'P 1'
#
loop_
_entity.id
_entity.type
_entity.pdbx_description
1 polymer ?
#
loop_
_entity_poly.entity_id
_entity_poly.type
_entity_poly.pdbx_seq_one_letter_code
_entity_poly.pdbx_strand_id
1 'polypeptide(L)' 'MIRSAAKNVGWVCVVVDPNDYFLMINELEKKSEISYDTRKMLSAKAFGHTAQYDALIHDYFKEDKLRRILP' A
#
# COMPACT_ATOMS: atom_id res chain seq x y z
N MET A 1 6.63 4.26 6.27
CA MET A 1 6.00 3.07 6.87
C MET A 1 5.54 2.06 5.81
N ILE A 2 4.61 2.41 4.91
CA ILE A 2 4.03 1.47 3.90
C ILE A 2 5.09 0.74 3.07
N ARG A 3 6.00 1.46 2.40
CA ARG A 3 7.07 0.83 1.57
C ARG A 3 8.04 -0.04 2.37
N SER A 4 8.30 0.31 3.63
CA SER A 4 9.17 -0.47 4.51
C SER A 4 8.51 -1.78 4.94
N ALA A 5 7.23 -1.74 5.31
CA ALA A 5 6.44 -2.93 5.62
C ALA A 5 6.30 -3.84 4.40
N ALA A 6 5.99 -3.27 3.22
CA ALA A 6 5.88 -4.02 1.97
C ALA A 6 7.18 -4.72 1.57
N LYS A 7 8.34 -4.05 1.75
CA LYS A 7 9.67 -4.65 1.54
C LYS A 7 9.93 -5.82 2.47
N ASN A 8 9.45 -5.76 3.71
CA ASN A 8 9.70 -6.77 4.74
C ASN A 8 8.66 -7.93 4.71
N VAL A 9 8.22 -8.33 3.52
CA VAL A 9 7.15 -9.33 3.27
C VAL A 9 7.37 -10.69 3.94
N GLY A 10 8.63 -11.03 4.25
CA GLY A 10 8.97 -12.25 4.98
C GLY A 10 8.30 -12.31 6.36
N TRP A 11 8.16 -11.16 7.04
CA TRP A 11 7.74 -11.10 8.44
C TRP A 11 6.63 -10.08 8.73
N VAL A 12 6.37 -9.14 7.82
CA VAL A 12 5.41 -8.05 8.04
C VAL A 12 4.29 -8.13 7.01
N CYS A 13 3.05 -8.02 7.47
CA CYS A 13 1.87 -7.82 6.63
C CYS A 13 1.55 -6.32 6.54
N VAL A 14 1.26 -5.80 5.35
CA VAL A 14 0.88 -4.41 5.11
C VAL A 14 -0.49 -4.38 4.43
N VAL A 15 -1.34 -3.43 4.79
CA VAL A 15 -2.64 -3.22 4.12
C VAL A 15 -2.80 -1.75 3.78
N VAL A 16 -3.28 -1.48 2.57
CA VAL A 16 -3.51 -0.13 2.05
C VAL A 16 -4.95 0.08 1.58
N ASP A 17 -5.79 -0.97 1.59
CA ASP A 17 -7.18 -0.92 1.15
C ASP A 17 -8.07 -1.65 2.18
N PRO A 18 -9.09 -0.98 2.75
CA PRO A 18 -10.02 -1.59 3.71
C PRO A 18 -10.73 -2.85 3.21
N ASN A 19 -10.91 -3.00 1.89
CA ASN A 19 -11.56 -4.18 1.32
C ASN A 19 -10.76 -5.48 1.58
N ASP A 20 -9.46 -5.38 1.87
CA ASP A 20 -8.59 -6.54 2.14
C ASP A 20 -8.69 -7.02 3.61
N TYR A 21 -9.38 -6.29 4.50
CA TYR A 21 -9.48 -6.68 5.92
C TYR A 21 -10.20 -8.03 6.09
N PHE A 22 -11.24 -8.27 5.30
CA PHE A 22 -11.98 -9.52 5.37
C PHE A 22 -11.09 -10.73 5.04
N LEU A 23 -10.20 -10.61 4.05
CA LEU A 23 -9.24 -11.65 3.72
C LEU A 23 -8.32 -11.97 4.91
N MET A 24 -7.78 -10.93 5.56
CA MET A 24 -6.89 -11.10 6.70
C MET A 24 -7.58 -11.71 7.92
N ILE A 25 -8.77 -11.23 8.26
CA ILE A 25 -9.55 -11.74 9.39
C ILE A 25 -9.81 -13.24 9.18
N ASN A 26 -10.24 -13.64 7.98
CA ASN A 26 -10.48 -15.05 7.67
C ASN A 26 -9.23 -15.92 7.79
N GLU A 27 -8.06 -15.45 7.35
CA GLU A 27 -6.82 -16.22 7.51
C GLU A 27 -6.41 -16.34 8.98
N LEU A 28 -6.50 -15.24 9.75
CA LEU A 28 -6.21 -15.24 11.17
C LEU A 28 -7.14 -16.16 11.95
N GLU A 29 -8.45 -16.15 11.66
CA GLU A 29 -9.40 -17.05 12.34
C GLU A 29 -9.16 -18.53 12.01
N LYS A 30 -8.71 -18.84 10.79
CA LYS A 30 -8.52 -20.24 10.34
C LYS A 30 -7.17 -20.82 10.69
N LYS A 31 -6.12 -20.00 10.67
CA LYS A 31 -4.72 -20.47 10.74
C LYS A 31 -3.92 -19.78 11.84
N SER A 32 -4.47 -18.76 12.51
CA SER A 32 -3.75 -17.88 13.45
C SER A 32 -2.53 -17.19 12.84
N GLU A 33 -2.45 -17.15 11.51
CA GLU A 33 -1.38 -16.51 10.76
C GLU A 33 -1.89 -16.00 9.42
N ILE A 34 -1.20 -15.01 8.85
CA ILE A 34 -1.39 -14.60 7.47
C ILE A 34 -0.39 -15.37 6.61
N SER A 35 -0.85 -15.98 5.53
CA SER A 35 0.03 -16.75 4.64
C SER A 35 1.06 -15.86 3.92
N TYR A 36 2.19 -16.44 3.53
CA TYR A 36 3.20 -15.70 2.76
C TYR A 36 2.62 -15.19 1.43
N ASP A 37 1.78 -15.99 0.76
CA ASP A 37 1.17 -15.61 -0.52
C ASP A 37 0.25 -14.39 -0.36
N THR A 38 -0.56 -14.35 0.71
CA THR A 38 -1.38 -13.19 1.05
C THR A 38 -0.52 -11.97 1.36
N ARG A 39 0.55 -12.11 2.16
CA ARG A 39 1.50 -10.99 2.41
C ARG A 39 2.14 -10.50 1.11
N LYS A 40 2.53 -11.40 0.21
CA LYS A 40 3.15 -11.06 -1.08
C LYS A 40 2.20 -10.30 -1.99
N MET A 41 0.95 -10.74 -2.09
CA MET A 41 -0.11 -10.04 -2.82
C MET A 41 -0.31 -8.62 -2.26
N LEU A 42 -0.44 -8.49 -0.94
CA LEU A 42 -0.65 -7.20 -0.28
C LEU A 42 0.56 -6.27 -0.39
N SER A 43 1.78 -6.80 -0.33
CA SER A 43 3.02 -6.03 -0.57
C SER A 43 3.07 -5.47 -2.00
N ALA A 44 2.67 -6.26 -3.00
CA ALA A 44 2.60 -5.78 -4.39
C ALA A 44 1.58 -4.64 -4.53
N LYS A 45 0.40 -4.80 -3.93
CA LYS A 45 -0.65 -3.75 -3.89
C LYS A 45 -0.15 -2.49 -3.18
N ALA A 46 0.56 -2.62 -2.07
CA ALA A 46 1.12 -1.50 -1.31
C ALA A 46 2.17 -0.72 -2.12
N PHE A 47 3.07 -1.39 -2.83
CA PHE A 47 4.02 -0.70 -3.72
C PHE A 47 3.30 0.02 -4.87
N GLY A 48 2.32 -0.64 -5.50
CA GLY A 48 1.48 -0.03 -6.53
C GLY A 48 0.76 1.23 -6.05
N HIS A 49 0.15 1.18 -4.86
CA HIS A 49 -0.52 2.33 -4.24
C HIS A 49 0.44 3.50 -4.01
N THR A 50 1.66 3.24 -3.52
CA THR A 50 2.65 4.31 -3.35
C THR A 50 3.19 4.86 -4.66
N ALA A 51 3.33 4.02 -5.70
CA ALA A 51 3.75 4.49 -7.02
C ALA A 51 2.68 5.39 -7.67
N GLN A 52 1.40 5.05 -7.51
CA GLN A 52 0.28 5.90 -7.95
C GLN A 52 0.30 7.25 -7.22
N TYR A 53 0.51 7.24 -5.90
CA TYR A 53 0.62 8.47 -5.11
C TYR A 53 1.79 9.35 -5.58
N ASP A 54 2.96 8.77 -5.80
CA ASP A 54 4.14 9.49 -6.30
C ASP A 54 3.89 10.08 -7.72
N ALA A 55 3.18 9.35 -8.59
CA ALA A 55 2.81 9.83 -9.93
C ALA A 55 1.85 11.04 -9.86
N LEU A 56 0.84 10.98 -8.99
CA LEU A 56 -0.09 12.11 -8.78
C LEU A 56 0.63 13.35 -8.26
N ILE A 57 1.60 13.18 -7.35
CA ILE A 57 2.45 14.28 -6.89
C ILE A 57 3.26 14.85 -8.04
N HIS A 58 3.94 14.00 -8.81
CA HIS A 58 4.73 14.44 -9.96
C HIS A 58 3.88 15.28 -10.94
N ASP A 59 2.69 14.78 -11.29
CA ASP A 59 1.79 15.48 -12.22
C ASP A 59 1.33 16.82 -11.66
N TYR A 60 1.02 16.88 -10.36
CA TYR A 60 0.69 18.13 -9.68
C TYR A 60 1.82 19.18 -9.78
N PHE A 61 3.09 18.78 -9.60
CA PHE A 61 4.24 19.68 -9.75
C PHE A 61 4.53 20.04 -11.21
N LYS A 62 4.31 19.11 -12.15
CA LYS A 62 4.53 19.33 -13.58
C LYS A 62 3.54 20.33 -14.18
N GLU A 63 2.29 20.34 -13.72
CA GLU A 63 1.23 21.21 -14.25
C GLU A 63 1.30 22.69 -13.77
N ASP A 64 2.34 23.08 -13.02
CA ASP A 64 2.54 24.42 -12.43
C ASP A 64 1.30 24.96 -11.65
N LYS A 65 0.41 24.05 -11.20
CA LYS A 65 -0.79 24.38 -10.40
C LYS A 65 -0.44 25.05 -9.08
N LEU A 66 0.75 24.76 -8.54
CA LEU A 66 1.30 25.40 -7.35
C LEU A 66 1.43 26.92 -7.50
N ARG A 67 1.80 27.41 -8.70
CA ARG A 67 2.00 28.84 -8.97
C ARG A 67 0.69 29.63 -9.04
N ARG A 68 -0.46 28.95 -9.10
CA ARG A 68 -1.80 29.56 -9.09
C ARG A 68 -2.45 29.62 -7.70
N ILE A 69 -1.95 28.84 -6.74
CA ILE A 69 -2.58 28.67 -5.41
C ILE A 69 -1.75 29.34 -4.30
N LEU A 70 -0.45 29.54 -4.52
CA LEU A 70 0.39 30.35 -3.64
C LEU A 70 0.48 31.80 -4.19
N PRO A 71 0.34 32.82 -3.32
CA PRO A 71 0.49 34.23 -3.70
C PRO A 71 1.92 34.57 -4.15
#